data_AF-A0A9Y2P1N0-F1
#
_entry.id   AF-A0A9Y2P1N0-F1
#
_cell.length_a   1.000
_cell.length_b   1.000
_cell.length_c   1.000
_cell.angle_alpha   90.00
_cell.angle_beta   90.00
_cell.angle_gamma   90.00
#
_symmetry.space_group_name_H-M   'P 1'
#
loop_
_entity.id
_entity.type
_entity.pdbx_description
1 polymer ?
#
loop_
_entity_poly.entity_id
_entity_poly.type
_entity_poly.pdbx_seq_one_letter_code
_entity_poly.pdbx_strand_id
1 'polypeptide(L)' 'MIDWPANKITKRKVERLVPYARNARTHSAEQVKEIAASIKEWGWTITVLIDEVGGIIAGQLWRGLLGRIVN' A
#
# COMPACT_ATOMS: atom_id res chain seq x y z
N MET A 1 -11.51 -9.19 25.81
CA MET A 1 -10.96 -9.02 24.44
C MET A 1 -9.98 -7.88 24.51
N ILE A 2 -8.72 -8.09 24.14
CA ILE A 2 -7.72 -7.01 24.08
C ILE A 2 -8.12 -6.09 22.93
N ASP A 3 -8.23 -4.80 23.20
CA ASP A 3 -8.46 -3.80 22.16
C ASP A 3 -7.15 -3.62 21.37
N TRP A 4 -7.11 -4.19 20.17
CA TRP A 4 -5.95 -4.13 19.30
C TRP A 4 -5.96 -2.81 18.52
N PRO A 5 -4.85 -2.04 18.47
CA PRO A 5 -4.82 -0.73 17.83
C PRO A 5 -5.24 -0.75 16.34
N ALA A 6 -4.99 -1.85 15.63
CA ALA A 6 -5.36 -2.03 14.22
C ALA A 6 -6.59 -2.92 14.04
N ASN A 7 -7.66 -2.68 14.81
CA ASN A 7 -8.90 -3.47 14.75
C ASN A 7 -9.89 -3.04 13.65
N LYS A 8 -9.58 -1.98 12.88
CA LYS A 8 -10.51 -1.38 11.90
C LYS A 8 -9.89 -1.22 10.52
N ILE A 9 -10.64 -1.62 9.50
CA ILE A 9 -10.30 -1.42 8.09
C ILE A 9 -11.08 -0.21 7.56
N THR A 10 -10.39 0.68 6.82
CA THR A 10 -11.02 1.85 6.19
C THR A 10 -10.49 2.07 4.77
N LYS A 11 -11.33 2.59 3.87
CA LYS A 11 -10.88 3.07 2.55
C LYS A 11 -10.23 4.44 2.72
N ARG A 12 -9.04 4.61 2.13
CA ARG A 12 -8.25 5.85 2.19
C ARG A 12 -7.82 6.22 0.77
N LYS A 13 -7.68 7.52 0.53
CA LYS A 13 -7.02 8.03 -0.68
C LYS A 13 -5.54 7.65 -0.66
N VAL A 14 -5.02 7.19 -1.79
CA VAL A 14 -3.61 6.75 -1.93
C VAL A 14 -2.65 7.90 -1.64
N GLU A 15 -3.02 9.13 -2.03
CA GLU A 15 -2.22 10.34 -1.81
C GLU A 15 -1.97 10.66 -0.33
N ARG A 16 -2.79 10.12 0.58
CA ARG A 16 -2.65 10.28 2.04
C ARG A 16 -1.62 9.32 2.67
N LEU A 17 -1.09 8.37 1.91
CA LEU A 17 -0.10 7.42 2.40
C LEU A 17 1.31 8.00 2.36
N VAL A 18 2.03 7.89 3.47
CA VAL A 18 3.43 8.31 3.61
C VAL A 18 4.34 7.09 3.43
N PRO A 19 5.26 7.09 2.44
CA PRO A 19 6.17 5.97 2.24
C PRO A 19 7.15 5.85 3.39
N TYR A 20 7.49 4.61 3.75
CA TYR A 20 8.61 4.37 4.63
C TYR A 20 9.93 4.68 3.91
N ALA A 21 10.63 5.72 4.36
CA ALA A 21 11.82 6.26 3.70
C ALA A 21 12.99 5.28 3.62
N ARG A 22 13.06 4.28 4.51
CA ARG A 22 14.14 3.28 4.58
C ARG A 22 13.74 1.91 4.01
N ASN A 23 12.75 1.86 3.14
CA ASN A 23 12.40 0.60 2.49
C ASN A 23 13.48 0.22 1.46
N ALA A 24 14.20 -0.87 1.71
CA ALA A 24 15.27 -1.36 0.84
C ALA A 24 14.79 -2.14 -0.40
N ARG A 25 13.47 -2.42 -0.53
CA ARG A 25 12.94 -3.30 -1.59
C ARG A 25 12.72 -2.59 -2.92
N THR A 26 13.56 -2.74 -3.92
CA THR A 26 13.32 -2.17 -5.27
C THR A 26 12.44 -3.09 -6.14
N HIS A 27 11.61 -2.52 -7.02
CA HIS A 27 10.83 -3.26 -8.03
C HIS A 27 11.22 -2.79 -9.44
N SER A 28 11.32 -3.71 -10.39
CA SER A 28 11.50 -3.39 -11.82
C SER A 28 10.22 -2.79 -12.42
N ALA A 29 10.32 -2.18 -13.60
CA ALA A 29 9.18 -1.60 -14.30
C ALA A 29 8.15 -2.67 -14.70
N GLU A 30 8.60 -3.86 -15.05
CA GLU A 30 7.79 -5.03 -15.41
C GLU A 30 7.01 -5.51 -14.18
N GLN A 31 7.68 -5.63 -13.03
CA GLN A 31 7.02 -5.99 -11.77
C GLN A 31 5.94 -4.96 -11.39
N VAL A 32 6.17 -3.66 -11.66
CA VAL A 32 5.14 -2.63 -11.47
C VAL A 32 3.92 -2.89 -12.33
N LYS A 33 4.11 -3.24 -13.61
CA LYS A 33 3.00 -3.49 -14.55
C LYS A 33 2.17 -4.70 -14.14
N GLU A 34 2.81 -5.80 -13.75
CA GLU A 34 2.11 -7.01 -13.30
C GLU A 34 1.23 -6.74 -12.07
N ILE A 35 1.77 -6.00 -11.09
CA ILE A 35 1.02 -5.63 -9.91
C ILE A 35 -0.14 -4.67 -10.27
N ALA A 36 0.08 -3.73 -11.20
CA ALA A 36 -0.96 -2.85 -11.71
C ALA A 36 -2.12 -3.62 -12.35
N ALA A 37 -1.78 -4.61 -13.18
CA ALA A 37 -2.74 -5.46 -13.88
C ALA A 37 -3.57 -6.27 -12.87
N SER A 38 -2.91 -6.90 -11.89
CA SER A 38 -3.57 -7.67 -10.84
C SER A 38 -4.57 -6.81 -10.03
N ILE A 39 -4.20 -5.58 -9.66
CA ILE A 39 -5.09 -4.67 -8.93
C ILE A 39 -6.26 -4.20 -9.81
N LYS A 40 -6.05 -4.01 -11.11
CA LYS A 40 -7.15 -3.66 -12.03
C LYS A 40 -8.14 -4.81 -12.23
N GLU A 41 -7.64 -6.03 -12.28
CA GLU A 41 -8.45 -7.23 -12.51
C GLU A 41 -9.22 -7.64 -11.25
N TRP A 42 -8.55 -7.65 -10.08
CA TRP A 42 -9.10 -8.23 -8.84
C TRP A 42 -9.36 -7.20 -7.74
N GLY A 43 -8.98 -5.95 -7.94
CA GLY A 43 -9.01 -4.94 -6.90
C GLY A 43 -7.91 -5.14 -5.84
N TRP A 44 -8.10 -4.48 -4.70
CA TRP A 44 -7.16 -4.52 -3.58
C TRP A 44 -7.45 -5.72 -2.68
N THR A 45 -6.65 -6.77 -2.77
CA THR A 45 -6.89 -8.04 -2.05
C THR A 45 -6.22 -8.13 -0.68
N ILE A 46 -5.28 -7.24 -0.36
CA ILE A 46 -4.49 -7.26 0.88
C ILE A 46 -4.47 -5.87 1.52
N THR A 47 -4.88 -5.71 2.78
CA THR A 47 -4.87 -4.40 3.45
C THR A 47 -3.45 -3.87 3.73
N VAL A 48 -3.31 -2.55 3.69
CA VAL A 48 -2.07 -1.86 4.09
C VAL A 48 -2.19 -1.45 5.55
N LEU A 49 -1.22 -1.84 6.37
CA LEU A 49 -1.10 -1.40 7.75
C LEU A 49 -0.38 -0.05 7.78
N ILE A 50 -1.01 0.94 8.41
CA ILE A 50 -0.50 2.30 8.54
C ILE A 50 -0.49 2.75 10.00
N ASP A 51 0.40 3.68 10.33
CA ASP A 51 0.35 4.42 11.58
C ASP A 51 -0.72 5.53 11.55
N GLU A 52 -0.85 6.26 12.65
CA GLU A 52 -1.83 7.33 12.84
C GLU A 52 -1.66 8.51 11.87
N VAL A 53 -0.43 8.74 11.38
CA VAL A 53 -0.11 9.83 10.45
C VAL A 53 -0.12 9.37 8.99
N GLY A 54 -0.44 8.10 8.73
CA GLY A 54 -0.53 7.51 7.39
C GLY A 54 0.77 6.90 6.88
N GLY A 55 1.79 6.76 7.74
CA GLY A 55 3.03 6.06 7.47
C GLY A 55 2.79 4.57 7.27
N ILE A 56 3.27 4.01 6.15
CA ILE A 56 3.12 2.58 5.86
C ILE A 56 4.04 1.77 6.78
N ILE A 57 3.43 0.88 7.58
CA ILE A 57 4.12 -0.08 8.46
C ILE A 57 4.26 -1.45 7.77
N ALA A 58 3.19 -1.95 7.13
CA ALA A 58 3.17 -3.27 6.48
C ALA A 58 2.11 -3.37 5.36
N GLY A 59 2.09 -4.48 4.60
CA GLY A 59 1.19 -4.66 3.44
C GLY A 59 1.73 -3.99 2.17
N GLN A 60 3.06 -3.94 2.04
CA GLN A 60 3.76 -2.94 1.25
C GLN A 60 3.68 -3.16 -0.27
N LEU A 61 2.73 -2.46 -0.89
CA LEU A 61 2.86 -1.93 -2.23
C LEU A 61 3.45 -0.51 -2.14
N TRP A 62 4.58 -0.27 -2.78
CA TRP A 62 5.27 1.04 -2.82
C TRP A 62 4.32 2.20 -3.17
N ARG A 63 4.42 3.38 -2.54
CA ARG A 63 3.76 4.61 -3.04
C ARG A 63 4.21 4.94 -4.47
N GLY A 64 5.47 4.64 -4.83
CA GLY A 64 5.97 4.80 -6.19
C GLY A 64 5.32 3.83 -7.20
N LEU A 65 4.86 2.67 -6.72
CA LEU A 65 4.09 1.70 -7.51
C LEU A 65 2.65 2.14 -7.60
N LEU A 66 2.03 2.45 -6.46
CA LEU A 66 0.72 3.05 -6.34
C LEU A 66 0.56 4.26 -7.26
N GLY A 67 1.43 5.27 -7.18
CA GLY A 67 1.38 6.44 -8.06
C GLY A 67 1.58 6.14 -9.55
N ARG A 68 2.14 4.97 -9.91
CA ARG A 68 2.26 4.45 -11.29
C ARG A 68 1.13 3.49 -11.68
N ILE A 69 0.30 3.09 -10.71
CA ILE A 69 -0.85 2.17 -10.87
C ILE A 69 -2.16 2.96 -10.90
N VAL A 70 -2.28 4.01 -10.06
CA VAL A 70 -3.45 4.91 -9.99
C VAL A 70 -3.35 6.15 -10.89
N ASN A 71 -2.21 6.40 -11.55
CA ASN A 71 -2.11 7.31 -12.71
C ASN A 71 -1.72 6.49 -13.94
#